data_AF-A0A5K0XR52-F1
#
_entry.id   AF-A0A5K0XR52-F1
#
_cell.length_a   1.000
_cell.length_b   1.000
_cell.length_c   1.000
_cell.angle_alpha   90.00
_cell.angle_beta   90.00
_cell.angle_gamma   90.00
#
_symmetry.space_group_name_H-M   'P 1'
#
loop_
_entity.id
_entity.type
_entity.pdbx_description
1 polymer ?
#
loop_
_entity_poly.entity_id
_entity_poly.type
_entity_poly.pdbx_seq_one_letter_code
_entity_poly.pdbx_strand_id
1 'polypeptide(L)' 'VYVNGPKTAPVYRFLKASKTGFMGNRIKWNFTKFLVGKDGRVIARYSATSKESFLE' A
#
# COMPACT_ATOMS: atom_id res chain seq x y z
N VAL A 1 -6.62 8.17 11.07
CA VAL A 1 -6.60 8.16 9.58
C VAL A 1 -7.26 6.87 9.09
N TYR A 2 -8.26 6.93 8.20
CA TYR A 2 -8.97 5.74 7.71
C TYR A 2 -8.26 5.11 6.50
N VAL A 3 -7.94 3.81 6.57
CA VAL A 3 -7.19 3.08 5.53
C VAL A 3 -8.10 2.28 4.57
N ASN A 4 -9.30 1.93 5.01
CA ASN A 4 -10.30 1.15 4.26
C ASN A 4 -11.71 1.74 4.44
N GLY A 5 -12.65 1.32 3.60
CA GLY A 5 -14.05 1.71 3.64
C GLY A 5 -14.36 3.07 2.99
N PRO A 6 -15.61 3.55 3.07
CA PRO A 6 -16.07 4.76 2.36
C PRO A 6 -15.31 6.04 2.76
N LYS A 7 -14.85 6.12 4.01
CA LYS A 7 -14.10 7.27 4.56
C LYS A 7 -12.59 7.17 4.34
N THR A 8 -12.11 6.25 3.48
CA THR A 8 -10.67 6.07 3.22
C THR A 8 -10.01 7.40 2.84
N ALA A 9 -8.90 7.74 3.51
CA ALA A 9 -8.14 8.95 3.19
C ALA A 9 -7.68 8.94 1.72
N PRO A 10 -7.63 10.09 1.01
CA PRO A 10 -7.27 10.16 -0.40
C PRO A 10 -5.96 9.45 -0.75
N VAL A 11 -4.92 9.61 0.09
CA VAL A 11 -3.62 8.94 -0.10
C VAL A 11 -3.76 7.41 -0.14
N TYR A 12 -4.54 6.80 0.76
CA TYR A 12 -4.74 5.36 0.76
C TYR A 12 -5.64 4.88 -0.39
N ARG A 13 -6.55 5.72 -0.90
CA ARG A 13 -7.29 5.41 -2.14
C ARG A 13 -6.32 5.32 -3.31
N PHE A 14 -5.44 6.31 -3.47
CA PHE A 14 -4.40 6.33 -4.50
C PHE A 14 -3.45 5.13 -4.40
N LEU A 15 -2.89 4.86 -3.21
CA LEU A 15 -1.94 3.77 -3.01
C LEU A 15 -2.54 2.39 -3.32
N LYS A 16 -3.77 2.13 -2.82
CA LYS A 16 -4.47 0.86 -3.04
C LYS A 16 -4.86 0.62 -4.50
N ALA A 17 -5.20 1.70 -5.23
CA ALA A 17 -5.52 1.64 -6.65
C ALA A 17 -4.27 1.46 -7.52
N SER A 18 -3.16 2.09 -7.14
CA SER A 18 -1.92 2.04 -7.91
C SER A 18 -1.26 0.65 -7.92
N LYS A 19 -1.31 -0.07 -6.81
CA LYS A 19 -0.81 -1.45 -6.69
C LYS A 19 -1.80 -2.32 -5.91
N THR A 20 -2.51 -3.17 -6.63
CA THR A 20 -3.42 -4.17 -6.05
C THR A 20 -2.64 -5.34 -5.46
N GLY A 21 -3.08 -5.84 -4.32
CA GLY A 21 -2.57 -7.11 -3.82
C GLY A 21 -3.23 -8.29 -4.55
N PHE A 22 -2.74 -9.51 -4.27
CA PHE A 22 -3.24 -10.75 -4.87
C PHE A 22 -4.76 -10.99 -4.72
N MET A 23 -5.40 -10.37 -3.74
CA MET A 23 -6.84 -10.47 -3.51
C MET A 23 -7.46 -9.07 -3.39
N GLY A 24 -7.27 -8.27 -4.44
CA GLY A 24 -7.88 -6.96 -4.59
C GLY A 24 -7.12 -5.80 -3.94
N ASN A 25 -7.77 -4.64 -3.88
CA ASN A 25 -7.14 -3.39 -3.47
C ASN A 25 -7.11 -3.18 -1.94
N ARG A 26 -7.93 -3.90 -1.16
CA ARG A 26 -8.07 -3.72 0.30
C ARG A 26 -6.75 -3.98 1.03
N ILE A 27 -6.44 -3.15 2.03
CA ILE A 27 -5.33 -3.41 2.97
C ILE A 27 -5.84 -4.40 4.02
N LYS A 28 -5.30 -5.61 4.02
CA LYS A 28 -5.85 -6.73 4.80
C LYS A 28 -5.39 -6.75 6.25
N TRP A 29 -4.15 -6.34 6.50
CA TRP A 29 -3.52 -6.42 7.80
C TRP A 29 -2.69 -5.17 8.09
N ASN A 30 -2.42 -4.97 9.37
CA ASN A 30 -1.50 -3.94 9.85
C ASN A 30 -0.11 -4.15 9.23
N PHE A 31 0.65 -3.08 9.06
CA PHE A 31 2.01 -3.08 8.46
C PHE A 31 2.11 -3.45 6.97
N THR A 32 1.03 -3.25 6.19
CA THR A 32 1.14 -3.20 4.72
C THR A 32 1.94 -1.96 4.31
N LYS A 33 2.95 -2.13 3.45
CA LYS A 33 3.90 -1.07 3.08
C LYS A 33 3.78 -0.74 1.60
N PHE A 34 4.02 0.51 1.24
CA PHE A 34 4.06 0.98 -0.14
C PHE A 34 5.39 1.70 -0.37
N LEU A 35 6.10 1.30 -1.42
CA LEU A 35 7.30 2.02 -1.87
C LEU A 35 6.87 3.05 -2.92
N VAL A 36 7.15 4.32 -2.65
CA VAL A 36 6.81 5.44 -3.51
C VAL A 36 8.11 6.11 -3.96
N GLY A 37 8.28 6.29 -5.26
CA GLY A 37 9.42 6.98 -5.84
C GLY A 37 9.39 8.47 -5.53
N LYS A 38 10.54 9.13 -5.69
CA LYS A 38 10.65 10.59 -5.52
C LYS A 38 9.78 11.38 -6.50
N ASP A 39 9.41 10.75 -7.61
CA ASP A 39 8.49 11.27 -8.63
C ASP A 39 7.00 11.07 -8.28
N GLY A 40 6.70 10.50 -7.11
CA GLY A 40 5.34 10.22 -6.64
C GLY A 40 4.71 8.94 -7.18
N ARG A 41 5.42 8.16 -8.01
CA ARG A 41 4.90 6.89 -8.55
C ARG A 41 5.00 5.77 -7.52
N VAL A 42 3.95 4.96 -7.41
CA VAL A 42 3.96 3.78 -6.52
C VAL A 42 4.71 2.64 -7.20
N ILE A 43 5.90 2.34 -6.70
CA ILE A 43 6.82 1.34 -7.26
C ILE A 43 6.35 -0.06 -6.85
N ALA A 44 6.09 -0.28 -5.56
CA ALA A 44 5.76 -1.60 -5.03
C ALA A 44 4.82 -1.55 -3.83
N ARG A 45 4.21 -2.70 -3.53
CA ARG A 45 3.38 -2.96 -2.35
C ARG A 45 3.83 -4.25 -1.69
N TYR A 46 4.08 -4.20 -0.39
CA TYR A 46 4.58 -5.32 0.40
C TYR A 46 3.57 -5.74 1.46
N SER A 47 3.51 -7.05 1.73
CA SER A 47 2.69 -7.58 2.82
C SER A 47 3.35 -7.25 4.17
N ALA A 48 2.61 -7.48 5.25
CA ALA A 48 3.14 -7.34 6.60
C ALA A 48 4.37 -8.23 6.83
N THR A 49 4.38 -9.42 6.23
CA THR A 49 5.39 -10.47 6.41
C THR A 49 6.54 -10.41 5.40
N SER A 50 6.54 -9.44 4.48
CA SER A 50 7.68 -9.24 3.58
C SER A 50 8.91 -8.86 4.39
N LYS A 51 10.03 -9.57 4.17
CA LYS A 51 11.32 -9.28 4.81
C LYS A 51 11.76 -7.84 4.52
N GLU A 52 12.46 -7.24 5.47
CA GLU A 52 12.94 -5.85 5.35
C GLU A 52 14.07 -5.69 4.34
N SER A 53 14.71 -6.78 3.92
CA SER A 53 15.80 -6.81 2.94
C SER A 53 15.43 -6.28 1.54
N PHE A 54 14.17 -5.93 1.28
CA PHE A 54 13.74 -5.26 0.04
C PHE A 54 13.77 -3.73 0.14
N LEU A 55 14.15 -3.17 1.29
CA LEU A 55 14.17 -1.73 1.57
C LEU A 55 15.59 -1.14 1.62
N GLU A 56 16.62 -1.98 1.48
CA GLU A 56 18.03 -1.58 1.31
C GLU A 56 18.38 -1.30 -0.15
#